data_AF-A0A1V4XTA3-F1
#
_entry.id   AF-A0A1V4XTA3-F1
#
_cell.length_a   1.000
_cell.length_b   1.000
_cell.length_c   1.000
_cell.angle_alpha   90.00
_cell.angle_beta   90.00
_cell.angle_gamma   90.00
#
_symmetry.space_group_name_H-M   'P 1'
#
loop_
_entity.id
_entity.type
_entity.pdbx_description
1 polymer ?
#
loop_
_entity_poly.entity_id
_entity_poly.type
_entity_poly.pdbx_seq_one_letter_code
_entity_poly.pdbx_strand_id
1 'polypeptide(L)'
;MADEIEIKEIDLEYCPGIIAIHRAIMKGKISESWMNSIELHLRKQDVVGYVALKDGKVAGFIVGEIKGPSFGLEKSGWIIALEAHPNFMGTGIGKALVEKIFQYFREKGISDIYTAIRWDAVDMMSFFISVGFDRSDFINLGTHLDDVTE
;
A
#
# COMPACT_ATOMS: atom_id res chain seq x y z
N MET A 1 24.06 13.79 10.14
CA MET A 1 23.71 12.42 10.54
C MET A 1 22.66 11.98 9.56
N ALA A 2 22.84 10.83 8.90
CA ALA A 2 21.95 10.43 7.81
C ALA A 2 20.52 10.27 8.33
N ASP A 3 19.54 10.77 7.58
CA ASP A 3 18.11 10.62 7.84
C ASP A 3 17.74 9.12 7.81
N GLU A 4 17.85 8.45 8.96
CA GLU A 4 17.55 7.03 9.06
C GLU A 4 16.04 6.81 8.96
N ILE A 5 15.64 5.94 8.01
CA ILE A 5 14.25 5.54 7.83
C ILE A 5 14.03 4.31 8.71
N GLU A 6 13.16 4.41 9.70
CA GLU A 6 12.75 3.29 10.54
C GLU A 6 11.45 2.69 10.01
N ILE A 7 11.38 1.37 9.85
CA ILE A 7 10.15 0.69 9.41
C ILE A 7 9.52 -0.07 10.57
N LYS A 8 8.23 0.17 10.81
CA LYS A 8 7.45 -0.51 11.85
C LYS A 8 6.16 -1.09 11.28
N GLU A 9 5.66 -2.17 11.88
CA GLU A 9 4.32 -2.66 11.58
C GLU A 9 3.29 -1.61 11.99
N ILE A 10 2.19 -1.50 11.22
CA ILE A 10 1.13 -0.54 11.55
C ILE A 10 0.42 -0.98 12.83
N ASP A 11 0.24 -0.02 13.72
CA ASP A 11 -0.58 -0.08 14.92
C ASP A 11 -1.44 1.20 14.96
N LEU A 12 -2.49 1.20 15.78
CA LEU A 12 -3.45 2.29 15.97
C LEU A 12 -2.78 3.63 16.32
N GLU A 13 -1.61 3.59 16.97
CA GLU A 13 -0.83 4.81 17.28
C GLU A 13 -0.37 5.57 16.03
N TYR A 14 -0.19 4.89 14.89
CA TYR A 14 0.25 5.50 13.64
C TYR A 14 -0.91 6.01 12.75
N CYS A 15 -2.15 5.64 13.07
CA CYS A 15 -3.34 6.05 12.31
C CYS A 15 -3.43 7.58 12.08
N PRO A 16 -3.16 8.46 13.07
CA PRO A 16 -3.16 9.91 12.85
C PRO A 16 -2.17 10.35 11.76
N GLY A 17 -0.99 9.73 11.70
CA GLY A 17 0.03 10.03 10.69
C GLY A 17 -0.35 9.53 9.29
N ILE A 18 -0.91 8.33 9.21
CA ILE A 18 -1.44 7.74 7.97
C ILE A 18 -2.55 8.63 7.39
N ILE A 19 -3.49 9.09 8.23
CA ILE A 19 -4.55 10.01 7.84
C ILE A 19 -3.97 11.33 7.32
N ALA A 20 -2.95 11.88 7.98
CA ALA A 20 -2.30 13.12 7.56
C ALA A 20 -1.66 12.99 6.16
N ILE A 21 -1.01 11.85 5.87
CA ILE A 21 -0.46 11.55 4.54
C ILE A 21 -1.57 11.50 3.49
N HIS A 22 -2.62 10.74 3.76
CA HIS A 22 -3.73 10.59 2.82
C HIS A 22 -4.41 11.94 2.54
N ARG A 23 -4.58 12.79 3.57
CA ARG A 23 -5.09 14.17 3.39
C ARG A 23 -4.19 14.99 2.46
N ALA A 24 -2.88 14.88 2.63
CA ALA A 24 -1.93 15.62 1.81
C ALA A 24 -1.98 15.20 0.34
N ILE A 25 -2.15 13.89 0.07
CA ILE A 25 -2.25 13.34 -1.29
C ILE A 25 -3.60 13.68 -1.92
N MET A 26 -4.71 13.46 -1.20
CA MET A 26 -6.06 13.74 -1.68
C MET A 26 -6.43 15.24 -1.66
N LYS A 27 -5.49 16.12 -1.33
CA LYS A 27 -5.70 17.58 -1.17
C LYS A 27 -6.90 17.89 -0.25
N GLY A 28 -7.05 17.13 0.83
CA GLY A 28 -8.06 17.35 1.88
C GLY A 28 -9.39 16.62 1.69
N LYS A 29 -9.62 15.86 0.60
CA LYS A 29 -10.82 15.03 0.45
C LYS A 29 -10.60 13.67 1.12
N ILE A 30 -11.09 13.49 2.34
CA ILE A 30 -11.15 12.17 3.00
C ILE A 30 -12.61 11.81 3.26
N SER A 31 -13.00 10.60 2.89
CA SER A 31 -14.24 10.01 3.37
C SER A 31 -13.98 9.27 4.69
N GLU A 32 -14.93 9.34 5.64
CA GLU A 32 -14.90 8.50 6.85
C GLU A 32 -14.84 7.00 6.52
N SER A 33 -15.46 6.62 5.40
CA SER A 33 -15.42 5.26 4.85
C SER A 33 -13.99 4.75 4.61
N TRP A 34 -13.08 5.60 4.09
CA TRP A 34 -11.69 5.17 3.86
C TRP A 34 -10.94 4.88 5.16
N MET A 35 -11.13 5.72 6.19
CA MET A 35 -10.49 5.53 7.50
C MET A 35 -10.97 4.24 8.16
N ASN A 36 -12.28 4.01 8.16
CA ASN A 36 -12.87 2.77 8.70
C ASN A 36 -12.41 1.54 7.92
N SER A 37 -12.22 1.67 6.60
CA SER A 37 -11.73 0.58 5.75
C SER A 37 -10.31 0.16 6.12
N ILE A 38 -9.38 1.10 6.32
CA ILE A 38 -8.00 0.75 6.70
C ILE A 38 -7.96 0.08 8.07
N GLU A 39 -8.65 0.64 9.06
CA GLU A 39 -8.66 0.05 10.41
C GLU A 39 -9.24 -1.37 10.39
N LEU A 40 -10.33 -1.58 9.64
CA LEU A 40 -10.94 -2.90 9.49
C LEU A 40 -10.02 -3.88 8.75
N HIS A 41 -9.31 -3.42 7.72
CA HIS A 41 -8.37 -4.25 6.97
C HIS A 41 -7.21 -4.72 7.84
N LEU A 42 -6.62 -3.85 8.67
CA LEU A 42 -5.52 -4.21 9.56
C LEU A 42 -5.91 -5.27 10.62
N ARG A 43 -7.19 -5.46 10.89
CA ARG A 43 -7.70 -6.50 11.80
C ARG A 43 -7.83 -7.88 11.14
N LYS A 44 -7.68 -7.99 9.82
CA LYS A 44 -7.78 -9.26 9.09
C LYS A 44 -6.46 -10.05 9.19
N GLN A 45 -6.53 -11.37 9.37
CA GLN A 45 -5.34 -12.22 9.53
C GLN A 45 -4.39 -12.21 8.32
N ASP A 46 -4.93 -12.04 7.12
CA ASP A 46 -4.15 -12.07 5.87
C ASP A 46 -3.72 -10.68 5.38
N VAL A 47 -3.90 -9.64 6.20
CA VAL A 47 -3.47 -8.27 5.89
C VAL A 47 -2.25 -7.94 6.75
N VAL A 48 -1.29 -7.24 6.16
CA VAL A 48 -0.15 -6.65 6.86
C VAL A 48 0.02 -5.21 6.42
N GLY A 49 0.51 -4.35 7.31
CA GLY A 49 0.88 -3.00 6.96
C GLY A 49 2.14 -2.55 7.66
N TYR A 50 2.89 -1.67 7.02
CA TYR A 50 4.07 -1.04 7.59
C TYR A 50 4.01 0.48 7.46
N VAL A 51 4.51 1.19 8.46
CA VAL A 51 4.83 2.62 8.39
C VAL A 51 6.33 2.83 8.26
N ALA A 52 6.70 3.88 7.54
CA ALA A 52 8.05 4.43 7.54
C ALA A 52 8.07 5.68 8.41
N LEU A 53 8.95 5.69 9.39
CA LEU A 53 9.21 6.83 10.25
C LEU A 53 10.47 7.55 9.79
N LYS A 54 10.40 8.87 9.73
CA LYS A 54 11.53 9.77 9.52
C LYS A 54 11.42 10.92 10.50
N ASP A 55 12.49 11.18 11.25
CA ASP A 55 12.51 12.17 12.34
C ASP A 55 11.36 11.98 13.36
N GLY A 56 11.03 10.71 13.66
CA GLY A 56 9.94 10.34 14.57
C GLY A 56 8.53 10.59 14.03
N LYS A 57 8.38 10.91 12.75
CA LYS A 57 7.09 11.17 12.09
C LYS A 57 6.80 10.13 11.04
N VAL A 58 5.52 9.76 10.89
CA VAL A 58 5.07 8.90 9.79
C VAL A 58 5.29 9.64 8.46
N ALA A 59 6.20 9.11 7.67
CA ALA A 59 6.62 9.64 6.38
C ALA A 59 6.02 8.86 5.20
N GLY A 60 5.57 7.64 5.43
CA GLY A 60 4.88 6.81 4.45
C GLY A 60 4.26 5.57 5.09
N PHE A 61 3.41 4.89 4.36
CA PHE A 61 2.87 3.59 4.75
C PHE A 61 2.61 2.72 3.53
N ILE A 62 2.58 1.41 3.77
CA ILE A 62 2.22 0.39 2.80
C ILE A 62 1.27 -0.60 3.46
N VAL A 63 0.26 -1.06 2.72
CA VAL A 63 -0.63 -2.14 3.14
C VAL A 63 -0.69 -3.16 2.03
N GLY A 64 -0.56 -4.43 2.42
CA GLY A 64 -0.77 -5.53 1.52
C GLY A 64 -1.56 -6.65 2.17
N GLU A 65 -2.04 -7.55 1.34
CA GLU A 65 -2.83 -8.69 1.76
C GLU A 65 -2.44 -9.93 0.97
N ILE A 66 -2.71 -11.10 1.53
CA ILE A 66 -2.55 -12.36 0.82
C ILE A 66 -3.92 -12.88 0.39
N LYS A 67 -4.06 -13.16 -0.92
CA LYS A 67 -5.30 -13.64 -1.54
C LYS A 67 -5.09 -14.98 -2.24
N GLY A 68 -6.16 -15.76 -2.33
CA GLY A 68 -6.21 -16.96 -3.13
C GLY A 68 -7.35 -17.89 -2.71
N PRO A 69 -7.77 -18.82 -3.57
CA PRO A 69 -7.35 -18.98 -4.97
C PRO A 69 -7.93 -17.87 -5.89
N SER A 70 -7.24 -17.53 -6.98
CA SER A 70 -7.69 -16.50 -7.93
C SER A 70 -7.16 -16.73 -9.35
N PHE A 71 -8.05 -16.87 -10.34
CA PHE A 71 -7.71 -16.94 -11.78
C PHE A 71 -6.50 -17.81 -12.15
N GLY A 72 -6.36 -18.98 -11.53
CA GLY A 72 -5.24 -19.91 -11.78
C GLY A 72 -4.07 -19.82 -10.78
N LEU A 73 -4.11 -18.88 -9.85
CA LEU A 73 -3.18 -18.76 -8.73
C LEU A 73 -3.73 -19.46 -7.48
N GLU A 74 -2.89 -20.23 -6.80
CA GLU A 74 -3.24 -20.82 -5.51
C GLU A 74 -3.23 -19.78 -4.38
N LYS A 75 -2.18 -18.95 -4.34
CA LYS A 75 -1.98 -17.88 -3.35
C LYS A 75 -1.09 -16.78 -3.92
N SER A 76 -1.40 -15.52 -3.64
CA SER A 76 -0.66 -14.35 -4.15
C SER A 76 -0.71 -13.18 -3.17
N GLY A 77 0.32 -12.34 -3.17
CA GLY A 77 0.37 -11.10 -2.41
C GLY A 77 -0.21 -9.95 -3.22
N TRP A 78 -0.89 -9.02 -2.55
CA TRP A 78 -1.48 -7.85 -3.18
C TRP A 78 -1.10 -6.60 -2.39
N ILE A 79 -0.43 -5.64 -3.02
CA ILE A 79 -0.26 -4.30 -2.44
C ILE A 79 -1.53 -3.51 -2.77
N ILE A 80 -2.25 -3.09 -1.73
CA ILE A 80 -3.54 -2.39 -1.85
C ILE A 80 -3.47 -0.92 -1.48
N ALA A 81 -2.43 -0.50 -0.76
CA ALA A 81 -2.15 0.89 -0.50
C ALA A 81 -0.64 1.11 -0.39
N LEU A 82 -0.14 2.19 -0.99
CA LEU A 82 1.21 2.69 -0.81
C LEU A 82 1.20 4.19 -0.97
N GLU A 83 1.56 4.90 0.09
CA GLU A 83 1.57 6.36 0.10
C GLU A 83 2.79 6.87 0.87
N ALA A 84 3.40 7.93 0.36
CA ALA A 84 4.45 8.68 1.04
C ALA A 84 4.01 10.14 1.16
N HIS A 85 4.33 10.78 2.27
CA HIS A 85 4.07 12.20 2.44
C HIS A 85 4.82 13.00 1.35
N PRO A 86 4.19 14.01 0.72
CA PRO A 86 4.82 14.76 -0.37
C PRO A 86 6.20 15.35 -0.03
N ASN A 87 6.38 15.84 1.20
CA ASN A 87 7.65 16.38 1.69
C ASN A 87 8.80 15.36 1.80
N PHE A 88 8.51 14.06 1.72
CA PHE A 88 9.50 12.98 1.80
C PHE A 88 9.59 12.17 0.49
N MET A 89 9.03 12.69 -0.60
CA MET A 89 9.20 12.07 -1.92
C MET A 89 10.67 12.12 -2.37
N GLY A 90 11.12 11.09 -3.08
CA GLY A 90 12.49 10.98 -3.56
C GLY A 90 13.53 10.64 -2.49
N THR A 91 13.14 10.41 -1.23
CA THR A 91 14.08 10.10 -0.15
C THR A 91 14.23 8.59 0.16
N GLY A 92 13.68 7.71 -0.70
CA GLY A 92 13.78 6.25 -0.52
C GLY A 92 12.69 5.60 0.36
N ILE A 93 11.72 6.37 0.88
CA ILE A 93 10.61 5.87 1.74
C ILE A 93 9.85 4.72 1.08
N GLY A 94 9.37 4.91 -0.16
CA GLY A 94 8.60 3.89 -0.87
C GLY A 94 9.38 2.60 -1.09
N LYS A 95 10.68 2.71 -1.40
CA LYS A 95 11.56 1.56 -1.59
C LYS A 95 11.73 0.76 -0.29
N ALA A 96 11.99 1.42 0.83
CA ALA A 96 12.13 0.77 2.13
C ALA A 96 10.84 0.04 2.56
N LEU A 97 9.67 0.64 2.28
CA LEU A 97 8.36 0.02 2.53
C LEU A 97 8.13 -1.23 1.67
N VAL A 98 8.43 -1.16 0.37
CA VAL A 98 8.30 -2.30 -0.55
C VAL A 98 9.26 -3.43 -0.17
N GLU A 99 10.51 -3.12 0.16
CA GLU A 99 11.49 -4.12 0.61
C GLU A 99 10.99 -4.86 1.86
N LYS A 100 10.40 -4.14 2.82
CA LYS A 100 9.85 -4.74 4.03
C LYS A 100 8.66 -5.65 3.74
N ILE A 101 7.69 -5.21 2.93
CA ILE A 101 6.52 -6.05 2.63
C ILE A 101 6.89 -7.26 1.77
N PHE A 102 7.88 -7.15 0.88
CA PHE A 102 8.42 -8.27 0.12
C PHE A 102 9.11 -9.30 1.02
N GLN A 103 9.77 -8.86 2.10
CA GLN A 103 10.29 -9.78 3.11
C GLN A 103 9.14 -10.58 3.74
N TYR A 104 8.07 -9.90 4.18
CA TYR A 104 6.89 -10.56 4.74
C TYR A 104 6.28 -11.58 3.79
N PHE A 105 6.06 -11.21 2.51
CA PHE A 105 5.49 -12.13 1.53
C PHE A 105 6.36 -13.38 1.34
N ARG A 106 7.69 -13.22 1.27
CA ARG A 106 8.63 -14.34 1.19
C ARG A 106 8.56 -15.26 2.41
N GLU A 107 8.50 -14.70 3.61
CA GLU A 107 8.33 -15.46 4.86
C GLU A 107 7.01 -16.25 4.89
N LYS A 108 5.99 -15.78 4.17
CA LYS A 108 4.70 -16.47 3.99
C LYS A 108 4.65 -17.43 2.80
N GLY A 109 5.76 -17.64 2.11
CA GLY A 109 5.86 -18.53 0.94
C GLY A 109 5.19 -17.97 -0.31
N ILE A 110 5.03 -16.66 -0.41
CA ILE A 110 4.42 -15.97 -1.55
C ILE A 110 5.51 -15.51 -2.50
N SER A 111 5.44 -15.98 -3.75
CA SER A 111 6.31 -15.56 -4.86
C SER A 111 5.68 -14.50 -5.75
N ASP A 112 4.36 -14.58 -5.95
CA ASP A 112 3.64 -13.76 -6.91
C ASP A 112 2.95 -12.60 -6.19
N ILE A 113 3.38 -11.38 -6.51
CA ILE A 113 2.90 -10.15 -5.87
C ILE A 113 2.34 -9.22 -6.94
N TYR A 114 1.13 -8.74 -6.70
CA TYR A 114 0.39 -7.90 -7.63
C TYR A 114 -0.01 -6.58 -6.98
N THR A 115 -0.33 -5.59 -7.81
CA THR A 115 -0.99 -4.36 -7.39
C THR A 115 -1.83 -3.84 -8.55
N ALA A 116 -2.76 -2.94 -8.24
CA ALA A 116 -3.56 -2.23 -9.22
C ALA A 116 -3.41 -0.73 -8.99
N ILE A 117 -3.04 -0.01 -10.04
CA ILE A 117 -2.89 1.45 -10.01
C ILE A 117 -3.79 2.07 -11.06
N ARG A 118 -4.08 3.37 -10.94
CA ARG A 118 -4.77 4.11 -12.00
C ARG A 118 -3.91 4.12 -13.26
N TRP A 119 -4.55 3.94 -14.41
CA TRP A 119 -3.87 3.89 -15.71
C TRP A 119 -3.13 5.19 -16.06
N ASP A 120 -3.58 6.33 -15.51
CA ASP A 120 -3.01 7.66 -15.72
C ASP A 120 -1.99 8.07 -14.63
N ALA A 121 -1.71 7.21 -13.64
CA ALA A 121 -0.75 7.48 -12.57
C ALA A 121 0.69 7.13 -13.00
N VAL A 122 1.24 7.90 -13.94
CA VAL A 122 2.56 7.66 -14.55
C VAL A 122 3.70 7.59 -13.51
N ASP A 123 3.66 8.46 -12.49
CA ASP A 123 4.67 8.47 -11.43
C ASP A 123 4.63 7.19 -10.59
N MET A 124 3.43 6.68 -10.32
CA MET A 124 3.22 5.46 -9.56
C MET A 124 3.66 4.22 -10.36
N MET A 125 3.34 4.20 -11.66
CA MET A 125 3.82 3.17 -12.58
C MET A 125 5.35 3.14 -12.63
N SER A 126 5.98 4.31 -12.78
CA SER A 126 7.44 4.45 -12.82
C SER A 126 8.08 3.98 -11.50
N PHE A 127 7.47 4.32 -10.36
CA PHE A 127 7.90 3.83 -9.06
C PHE A 127 7.85 2.30 -8.97
N PHE A 128 6.73 1.66 -9.33
CA PHE A 128 6.58 0.21 -9.24
C PHE A 128 7.57 -0.52 -10.14
N ILE A 129 7.81 -0.02 -11.37
CA ILE A 129 8.87 -0.54 -12.25
C ILE A 129 10.25 -0.46 -11.58
N SER A 130 10.56 0.66 -10.91
CA SER A 130 11.85 0.85 -10.24
C SER A 130 12.11 -0.12 -9.07
N VAL A 131 11.06 -0.69 -8.47
CA VAL A 131 11.14 -1.68 -7.39
C VAL A 131 10.88 -3.11 -7.85
N GLY A 132 10.87 -3.34 -9.17
CA GLY A 132 10.89 -4.68 -9.76
C GLY A 132 9.52 -5.23 -10.19
N PHE A 133 8.48 -4.39 -10.24
CA PHE A 133 7.23 -4.80 -10.90
C PHE A 133 7.36 -4.68 -12.43
N ASP A 134 6.61 -5.49 -13.13
CA ASP A 134 6.37 -5.38 -14.57
C ASP A 134 4.87 -5.64 -14.84
N ARG A 135 4.46 -5.53 -16.10
CA ARG A 135 3.13 -5.92 -16.55
C ARG A 135 2.87 -7.39 -16.20
N SER A 136 1.80 -7.64 -15.46
CA SER A 136 1.35 -9.02 -15.18
C SER A 136 0.58 -9.62 -16.36
N ASP A 137 0.32 -10.93 -16.29
CA ASP A 137 -0.54 -11.63 -17.25
C ASP A 137 -2.05 -11.36 -17.04
N PHE A 138 -2.40 -10.55 -16.03
CA PHE A 138 -3.78 -10.21 -15.68
C PHE A 138 -4.12 -8.78 -16.06
N ILE A 139 -5.39 -8.54 -16.40
CA ILE A 139 -5.95 -7.19 -16.56
C ILE A 139 -7.12 -6.99 -15.61
N ASN A 140 -7.27 -5.76 -15.10
CA ASN A 140 -8.45 -5.40 -14.32
C ASN A 140 -9.65 -5.24 -15.25
N LEU A 141 -10.75 -5.94 -14.95
CA LEU A 141 -12.02 -5.81 -15.66
C LEU A 141 -13.03 -5.10 -14.75
N GLY A 142 -13.80 -4.17 -15.31
CA GLY A 142 -14.79 -3.40 -14.57
C GLY A 142 -16.16 -3.43 -15.24
N THR A 143 -17.21 -3.50 -14.43
CA THR A 143 -18.60 -3.27 -14.82
C THR A 143 -19.26 -2.41 -13.74
N HIS A 144 -20.37 -1.77 -14.08
CA HIS A 144 -21.17 -0.98 -13.13
C HIS A 144 -22.49 -1.71 -12.88
N LEU A 145 -23.01 -1.61 -11.65
CA LEU A 145 -24.34 -2.10 -11.30
C LEU A 145 -25.23 -0.87 -11.15
N ASP A 146 -26.39 -0.87 -11.80
CA ASP A 146 -27.24 0.31 -11.91
C ASP A 146 -28.02 0.66 -10.61
N ASP A 147 -28.05 -0.26 -9.62
CA ASP A 147 -28.93 -0.19 -8.44
C ASP A 147 -28.20 -0.31 -7.08
N VAL A 148 -27.03 0.34 -6.92
CA VAL A 148 -26.37 0.41 -5.59
C VAL A 148 -26.93 1.61 -4.82
N THR A 149 -27.91 1.38 -3.95
CA THR A 149 -28.34 2.38 -2.95
C THR A 149 -27.30 2.47 -1.83
N GLU A 150 -26.76 3.67 -1.61
CA GLU A 150 -25.87 4.01 -0.48
C GLU A 150 -26.52 3.79 0.90
#